data_AF-A0A7S2XE71-F1
#
_entry.id   AF-A0A7S2XE71-F1
#
_cell.length_a   1.000
_cell.length_b   1.000
_cell.length_c   1.000
_cell.angle_alpha   90.00
_cell.angle_beta   90.00
_cell.angle_gamma   90.00
#
_symmetry.space_group_name_H-M   'P 1'
#
loop_
_entity.id
_entity.type
_entity.pdbx_description
1 polymer ?
#
loop_
_entity_poly.entity_id
_entity_poly.type
_entity_poly.pdbx_seq_one_letter_code
_entity_poly.pdbx_strand_id
1 'polypeptide(L)'
;EIFRKEKDFRGAIGCYTSALCTLAPLADGDSKIRDLMAVCLANRAQAFMNEHVHEAALKDITASLLLRPGVQKNTKRLSKIKALLKEDSMLPPLESEKESLVFGKVDVERLLQMTGSEASSSRTKLGPKKRARKMYKARRTSHANSKQRPLKEHN
;
A
#
# COMPACT_ATOMS: atom_id res chain seq x y z
N GLU A 1 -11.34 6.04 3.07
CA GLU A 1 -12.61 5.72 3.78
C GLU A 1 -13.70 5.12 2.88
N ILE A 2 -13.69 5.37 1.57
CA ILE A 2 -14.74 4.97 0.61
C ILE A 2 -15.08 3.47 0.71
N PHE A 3 -14.09 2.59 0.59
CA PHE A 3 -14.31 1.13 0.63
C PHE A 3 -14.89 0.56 1.94
N ARG A 4 -14.72 1.26 3.08
CA ARG A 4 -15.32 0.79 4.35
C ARG A 4 -16.84 0.95 4.35
N LYS A 5 -17.37 1.95 3.65
CA LYS A 5 -18.81 2.18 3.59
C LYS A 5 -19.50 1.15 2.69
N GLU A 6 -18.80 0.68 1.66
CA GLU A 6 -19.31 -0.26 0.68
C GLU A 6 -19.03 -1.74 1.03
N LYS A 7 -18.31 -2.01 2.13
CA LYS A 7 -17.85 -3.35 2.55
C LYS A 7 -17.03 -4.09 1.49
N ASP A 8 -16.51 -3.40 0.48
CA ASP A 8 -15.59 -3.97 -0.49
C ASP A 8 -14.17 -4.02 0.10
N PHE A 9 -13.92 -5.05 0.92
CA PHE A 9 -12.62 -5.22 1.56
C PHE A 9 -11.55 -5.70 0.57
N ARG A 10 -11.92 -6.44 -0.49
CA ARG A 10 -10.97 -6.88 -1.53
C ARG A 10 -10.46 -5.70 -2.36
N GLY A 11 -11.34 -4.81 -2.80
CA GLY A 11 -10.95 -3.57 -3.46
C GLY A 11 -10.04 -2.70 -2.57
N ALA A 12 -10.35 -2.62 -1.27
CA ALA A 12 -9.50 -1.94 -0.30
C ALA A 12 -8.10 -2.58 -0.20
N ILE A 13 -8.00 -3.91 -0.12
CA ILE A 13 -6.72 -4.64 -0.10
C ILE A 13 -5.90 -4.33 -1.34
N GLY A 14 -6.53 -4.34 -2.52
CA GLY A 14 -5.87 -3.98 -3.78
C GLY A 14 -5.31 -2.56 -3.77
N CYS A 15 -6.10 -1.59 -3.31
CA CYS A 15 -5.68 -0.20 -3.22
C CYS A 15 -4.50 0.00 -2.25
N TYR A 16 -4.55 -0.60 -1.06
CA TYR A 16 -3.45 -0.49 -0.10
C TYR A 16 -2.19 -1.21 -0.58
N THR A 17 -2.33 -2.33 -1.28
CA THR A 17 -1.19 -3.04 -1.87
C THR A 17 -0.51 -2.18 -2.93
N SER A 18 -1.27 -1.57 -3.84
CA SER A 18 -0.74 -0.64 -4.85
C SER A 18 -0.05 0.57 -4.21
N ALA A 19 -0.64 1.14 -3.15
CA ALA A 19 -0.04 2.24 -2.40
C ALA A 19 1.30 1.81 -1.76
N LEU A 20 1.36 0.64 -1.13
CA LEU A 20 2.58 0.13 -0.51
C LEU A 20 3.69 -0.15 -1.54
N CYS A 21 3.36 -0.70 -2.72
CA CYS A 21 4.32 -0.87 -3.81
C CYS A 21 4.91 0.47 -4.30
N THR A 22 4.12 1.55 -4.25
CA THR A 22 4.55 2.89 -4.66
C THR A 22 5.38 3.57 -3.57
N LEU A 23 5.03 3.37 -2.29
CA LEU A 23 5.69 4.00 -1.16
C LEU A 23 7.01 3.32 -0.76
N ALA A 24 7.10 1.99 -0.91
CA ALA A 24 8.25 1.23 -0.44
C ALA A 24 9.61 1.69 -1.01
N PRO A 25 9.76 2.00 -2.31
CA PRO A 25 11.02 2.51 -2.85
C PRO A 25 11.40 3.91 -2.34
N LEU A 26 10.44 4.65 -1.76
CA LEU A 26 10.62 6.02 -1.28
C LEU A 26 10.85 6.07 0.24
N ALA A 27 10.72 4.93 0.93
CA ALA A 27 10.72 4.86 2.38
C ALA A 27 12.10 5.10 3.01
N ASP A 28 13.18 4.98 2.22
CA ASP A 28 14.54 5.20 2.67
C ASP A 28 14.77 6.67 3.01
N GLY A 29 14.80 6.97 4.31
CA GLY A 29 15.15 8.29 4.85
C GLY A 29 13.97 9.23 5.12
N ASP A 30 12.78 8.99 4.57
CA ASP A 30 11.61 9.85 4.82
C ASP A 30 10.68 9.27 5.91
N SER A 31 10.73 9.90 7.08
CA SER A 31 9.84 9.59 8.22
C SER A 31 8.35 9.69 7.87
N LYS A 32 7.93 10.64 7.03
CA LYS A 32 6.52 10.82 6.65
C LYS A 32 6.04 9.68 5.76
N ILE A 33 6.91 9.19 4.88
CA ILE A 33 6.60 8.04 4.01
C ILE A 33 6.48 6.78 4.86
N ARG A 34 7.37 6.57 5.84
CA ARG A 34 7.26 5.45 6.79
C ARG A 34 5.98 5.51 7.61
N ASP A 35 5.57 6.69 8.07
CA ASP A 35 4.29 6.88 8.77
C ASP A 35 3.08 6.56 7.88
N LEU A 36 3.10 7.00 6.62
CA LEU A 36 2.07 6.66 5.63
C LEU A 36 2.01 5.16 5.37
N MET A 37 3.15 4.50 5.23
CA MET A 37 3.24 3.04 5.09
C MET A 37 2.66 2.33 6.31
N ALA A 38 3.00 2.78 7.52
CA ALA A 38 2.45 2.22 8.76
C ALA A 38 0.92 2.31 8.78
N VAL A 39 0.34 3.43 8.33
CA VAL A 39 -1.11 3.62 8.22
C VAL A 39 -1.72 2.70 7.15
N CYS A 40 -1.09 2.58 5.98
CA CYS A 40 -1.54 1.69 4.91
C CYS A 40 -1.56 0.22 5.38
N LEU A 41 -0.48 -0.24 6.03
CA LEU A 41 -0.39 -1.59 6.60
C LEU A 41 -1.47 -1.83 7.66
N ALA A 42 -1.68 -0.90 8.60
CA ALA A 42 -2.72 -1.02 9.62
C ALA A 42 -4.14 -1.09 9.02
N ASN A 43 -4.38 -0.40 7.90
CA ASN A 43 -5.66 -0.43 7.22
C ASN A 43 -5.85 -1.68 6.37
N ARG A 44 -4.80 -2.16 5.70
CA ARG A 44 -4.81 -3.42 4.96
C ARG A 44 -4.99 -4.62 5.89
N ALA A 45 -4.32 -4.63 7.04
CA ALA A 45 -4.56 -5.61 8.12
C ALA A 45 -6.03 -5.65 8.54
N GLN A 46 -6.67 -4.49 8.73
CA GLN A 46 -8.09 -4.45 9.06
C GLN A 46 -8.99 -5.02 7.96
N ALA A 47 -8.65 -4.80 6.69
CA ALA A 47 -9.38 -5.38 5.57
C ALA A 47 -9.20 -6.90 5.53
N PHE A 48 -7.99 -7.40 5.72
CA PHE A 48 -7.72 -8.85 5.85
C PHE A 48 -8.46 -9.49 7.03
N MET A 49 -8.55 -8.80 8.18
CA MET A 49 -9.35 -9.28 9.31
C MET A 49 -10.83 -9.46 8.95
N ASN A 50 -11.39 -8.56 8.14
CA ASN A 50 -12.78 -8.63 7.72
C ASN A 50 -13.01 -9.71 6.64
N GLU A 51 -11.98 -10.06 5.87
CA GLU A 51 -11.98 -11.19 4.92
C GLU A 51 -11.58 -12.52 5.58
N HIS A 52 -11.42 -12.56 6.91
CA HIS A 52 -10.98 -13.74 7.67
C HIS A 52 -9.59 -14.29 7.30
N VAL A 53 -8.75 -13.48 6.64
CA VAL A 53 -7.37 -13.84 6.29
C VAL A 53 -6.42 -13.39 7.43
N HIS A 54 -6.50 -14.09 8.56
CA HIS A 54 -5.87 -13.64 9.81
C HIS A 54 -4.34 -13.67 9.80
N GLU A 55 -3.71 -14.60 9.09
CA GLU A 55 -2.24 -14.66 8.96
C GLU A 55 -1.67 -13.46 8.19
N ALA A 56 -2.32 -13.06 7.10
CA ALA A 56 -1.94 -11.86 6.35
C ALA A 56 -2.15 -10.59 7.19
N ALA A 57 -3.26 -10.54 7.95
CA ALA A 57 -3.52 -9.46 8.88
C ALA A 57 -2.44 -9.36 9.98
N LEU A 58 -1.95 -10.50 10.48
CA LEU A 58 -0.88 -10.56 11.49
C LEU A 58 0.40 -9.94 10.94
N LYS A 59 0.83 -10.33 9.75
CA LYS A 59 2.03 -9.80 9.08
C LYS A 59 1.94 -8.28 8.86
N ASP A 60 0.79 -7.79 8.41
CA ASP A 60 0.60 -6.37 8.16
C ASP A 60 0.57 -5.55 9.46
N ILE A 61 -0.09 -6.04 10.52
CA ILE A 61 -0.21 -5.28 11.76
C ILE A 61 1.12 -5.25 12.54
N THR A 62 1.91 -6.33 12.48
CA THR A 62 3.26 -6.35 13.08
C THR A 62 4.19 -5.40 12.34
N ALA A 63 4.20 -5.43 11.01
CA ALA A 63 4.96 -4.48 10.18
C ALA A 63 4.56 -3.01 10.47
N SER A 64 3.27 -2.73 10.65
CA SER A 64 2.78 -1.40 11.03
C SER A 64 3.32 -0.94 12.39
N LEU A 65 3.36 -1.83 13.39
CA LEU A 65 3.87 -1.52 14.73
C LEU A 65 5.39 -1.36 14.76
N LEU A 66 6.13 -2.05 13.89
CA LEU A 66 7.57 -1.84 13.72
C LEU A 66 7.89 -0.45 13.15
N LEU A 67 7.11 0.01 12.17
CA LEU A 67 7.27 1.35 11.60
C LEU A 67 6.81 2.46 12.54
N ARG A 68 5.71 2.23 13.28
CA ARG A 68 5.13 3.22 14.19
C ARG A 68 4.72 2.57 15.53
N PRO A 69 5.66 2.43 16.48
CA PRO A 69 5.38 1.87 17.79
C PRO A 69 4.47 2.79 18.62
N GLY A 70 3.79 2.22 19.62
CA GLY A 70 2.95 2.98 20.56
C GLY A 70 1.53 3.31 20.08
N VAL A 71 1.13 2.90 18.87
CA VAL A 71 -0.24 3.10 18.39
C VAL A 71 -1.19 2.12 19.08
N GLN A 72 -1.86 2.56 20.15
CA GLN A 72 -2.76 1.73 20.97
C GLN A 72 -3.87 1.02 20.15
N LYS A 73 -4.31 1.63 19.05
CA LYS A 73 -5.30 1.00 18.15
C LYS A 73 -4.73 -0.23 17.46
N ASN A 74 -3.45 -0.20 17.08
CA ASN A 74 -2.79 -1.29 16.37
C ASN A 74 -2.41 -2.42 17.33
N THR A 75 -2.02 -2.10 18.56
CA THR A 75 -1.77 -3.12 19.60
C THR A 75 -3.04 -3.90 19.92
N LYS A 76 -4.19 -3.22 20.09
CA LYS A 76 -5.50 -3.89 20.27
C LYS A 76 -5.86 -4.81 19.10
N ARG A 77 -5.58 -4.38 17.87
CA ARG A 77 -5.80 -5.21 16.66
C ARG A 77 -4.90 -6.45 16.65
N LEU A 78 -3.62 -6.30 16.97
CA LEU A 78 -2.67 -7.42 17.07
C LEU A 78 -3.16 -8.45 18.10
N SER A 79 -3.52 -8.02 19.31
CA SER A 79 -4.07 -8.92 20.33
C SER A 79 -5.31 -9.67 19.84
N LYS A 80 -6.21 -8.97 19.13
CA LYS A 80 -7.40 -9.60 18.54
C LYS A 80 -7.05 -10.64 17.47
N ILE A 81 -6.08 -10.35 16.59
CA ILE A 81 -5.65 -11.29 15.54
C ILE A 81 -5.02 -12.54 16.16
N LYS A 82 -4.14 -12.37 17.17
CA LYS A 82 -3.52 -13.50 17.89
C LYS A 82 -4.56 -14.41 18.54
N ALA A 83 -5.56 -13.81 19.21
CA ALA A 83 -6.65 -14.57 19.81
C ALA A 83 -7.46 -15.37 18.77
N LEU A 84 -7.65 -14.82 17.56
CA LEU A 84 -8.35 -15.52 16.47
C LEU A 84 -7.52 -16.66 15.86
N LEU A 85 -6.20 -16.49 15.79
CA LEU A 85 -5.28 -17.53 15.30
C LEU A 85 -4.99 -18.62 16.33
N LYS A 86 -5.43 -18.45 17.59
CA LYS A 86 -5.01 -19.30 18.73
C LYS A 86 -3.49 -19.39 18.86
N GLU A 87 -2.78 -18.36 18.41
CA GLU A 87 -1.34 -18.24 18.62
C GLU A 87 -1.10 -17.76 20.05
N ASP A 88 -0.93 -18.70 20.97
CA ASP A 88 -0.58 -18.42 22.37
C ASP A 88 0.92 -18.09 22.57
N SER A 89 1.75 -18.23 21.53
CA SER A 89 3.20 -18.31 21.71
C SER A 89 3.97 -17.82 20.48
N MET A 90 5.11 -17.15 20.74
CA MET A 90 6.18 -16.77 19.81
C MET A 90 5.97 -15.48 18.97
N LEU A 91 5.93 -14.33 19.63
CA LEU A 91 6.69 -13.18 19.10
C LEU A 91 7.62 -12.71 20.22
N PRO A 92 8.91 -12.46 19.94
CA PRO A 92 9.78 -11.86 20.94
C PRO A 92 9.12 -10.57 21.44
N PRO A 93 9.26 -10.24 22.73
CA PRO A 93 8.75 -8.99 23.27
C PRO A 93 9.21 -7.85 22.36
N LEU A 94 8.30 -7.00 21.90
CA LEU A 94 8.66 -5.76 21.17
C LEU A 94 9.56 -4.83 22.02
N GLU A 95 9.79 -5.18 23.29
CA GLU A 95 10.76 -4.53 24.17
C GLU A 95 12.20 -4.96 23.89
N SER A 96 12.47 -6.19 23.45
CA SER A 96 13.85 -6.64 23.11
C SER A 96 14.34 -6.16 21.75
N GLU A 97 13.45 -5.60 20.91
CA GLU A 97 13.83 -4.96 19.64
C GLU A 97 14.08 -3.44 19.77
N LYS A 98 13.76 -2.83 20.92
CA LYS A 98 14.14 -1.44 21.18
C LYS A 98 15.66 -1.25 21.28
N GLU A 99 16.41 -2.30 21.60
CA GLU A 99 17.86 -2.24 21.79
C GLU A 99 18.67 -2.64 20.55
N SER A 100 18.07 -3.30 19.55
CA SER A 100 18.76 -3.74 18.33
C SER A 100 18.34 -3.00 17.05
N LEU A 101 17.24 -2.24 17.07
CA LEU A 101 16.92 -1.29 16.02
C LEU A 101 17.77 -0.02 16.15
N VAL A 102 19.04 -0.16 15.76
CA VAL A 102 19.76 0.96 15.16
C VAL A 102 18.95 1.38 13.95
N PHE A 103 18.17 2.45 14.12
CA PHE A 103 17.13 3.00 13.25
C PHE A 103 17.61 3.46 11.85
N GLY A 104 18.77 2.99 11.39
CA GLY A 104 19.44 3.44 10.18
C GLY A 104 19.07 2.71 8.90
N LYS A 105 18.64 1.45 8.95
CA LYS A 105 18.33 0.64 7.76
C LYS A 105 17.33 -0.48 8.09
N VAL A 106 16.05 -0.14 8.27
CA VAL A 106 15.02 -1.18 8.19
C VAL A 106 14.93 -1.53 6.71
N ASP A 107 15.43 -2.71 6.34
CA ASP A 107 15.44 -3.18 4.97
C ASP A 107 13.98 -3.40 4.50
N VAL A 108 13.47 -2.40 3.78
CA VAL A 108 12.08 -2.34 3.31
C VAL A 108 11.78 -3.50 2.36
N GLU A 109 12.78 -4.00 1.63
CA GLU A 109 12.64 -5.22 0.82
C GLU A 109 12.35 -6.44 1.70
N ARG A 110 13.03 -6.58 2.84
CA ARG A 110 12.79 -7.69 3.77
C ARG A 110 11.39 -7.62 4.37
N LEU A 111 10.89 -6.41 4.67
CA LEU A 111 9.52 -6.20 5.15
C LEU A 111 8.48 -6.63 4.09
N LEU A 112 8.72 -6.27 2.82
CA LEU A 112 7.86 -6.67 1.69
C LEU A 112 7.88 -8.18 1.44
N GLN A 113 9.05 -8.82 1.51
CA GLN A 113 9.20 -10.27 1.37
C GLN A 113 8.40 -11.03 2.45
N MET A 114 8.37 -10.55 3.69
CA MET A 114 7.57 -11.17 4.75
C MET A 114 6.05 -11.08 4.50
N THR A 115 5.59 -10.00 3.86
CA THR A 115 4.15 -9.79 3.57
C THR A 115 3.60 -10.64 2.41
N GLY A 116 4.39 -11.55 1.84
CA GLY A 116 3.89 -12.54 0.89
C GLY A 116 3.41 -11.95 -0.44
N SER A 117 3.94 -10.78 -0.83
CA SER A 117 3.84 -10.34 -2.21
C SER A 117 4.86 -11.14 -3.02
N GLU A 118 4.54 -12.38 -3.34
CA GLU A 118 5.04 -12.99 -4.58
C GLU A 118 4.43 -12.21 -5.76
N ALA A 119 4.84 -10.94 -5.90
CA ALA A 119 4.87 -10.33 -7.20
C ALA A 119 5.91 -11.17 -7.94
N SER A 120 5.43 -12.12 -8.72
CA SER A 120 6.20 -13.00 -9.57
C SER A 120 7.12 -12.13 -10.42
N SER A 121 8.33 -11.89 -9.92
CA SER A 121 9.40 -11.27 -10.67
C SER A 121 9.98 -12.34 -11.58
N SER A 122 9.19 -12.72 -12.59
CA SER A 122 9.71 -13.30 -13.81
C SER A 122 10.47 -12.21 -14.55
N ARG A 123 11.66 -11.89 -14.04
CA ARG A 123 12.72 -11.18 -14.75
C ARG A 123 13.18 -12.10 -15.88
N THR A 124 12.40 -12.14 -16.94
CA THR A 124 12.82 -12.67 -18.22
C THR A 124 13.91 -11.74 -18.73
N LYS A 125 15.12 -12.28 -18.83
CA LYS A 125 16.24 -11.65 -19.54
C LYS A 125 15.85 -11.52 -21.01
N LEU A 126 15.29 -10.39 -21.41
CA LEU A 126 15.19 -10.02 -22.82
C LEU A 126 16.46 -9.27 -23.21
N GLY A 127 17.35 -10.00 -23.89
CA GLY A 127 18.53 -9.44 -24.54
C GLY A 127 18.19 -8.42 -25.62
N PRO A 128 19.20 -7.71 -26.15
CA PRO A 128 18.98 -6.54 -26.99
C PRO A 128 18.50 -6.96 -28.39
N LYS A 129 17.22 -6.69 -28.70
CA LYS A 129 16.71 -6.78 -30.07
C LYS A 129 16.42 -5.40 -30.65
N LYS A 130 17.11 -5.18 -31.77
CA LYS A 130 17.17 -4.03 -32.66
C LYS A 130 15.79 -3.54 -33.11
N ARG A 131 15.71 -2.20 -33.28
CA ARG A 131 14.94 -1.43 -34.29
C ARG A 131 13.49 -1.87 -34.60
N ALA A 132 12.54 -0.99 -34.26
CA ALA A 132 11.51 -0.57 -35.21
C ALA A 132 11.00 0.84 -34.85
N ARG A 133 11.46 1.84 -35.61
CA ARG A 133 10.78 3.14 -35.74
C ARG A 133 9.42 2.87 -36.39
N LYS A 134 8.31 3.22 -35.75
CA LYS A 134 7.05 3.45 -36.47
C LYS A 134 6.38 4.70 -35.92
N MET A 135 6.18 5.63 -36.85
CA MET A 135 5.69 6.97 -36.63
C MET A 135 4.27 6.97 -36.06
N TYR A 136 4.04 7.74 -34.99
CA TYR A 136 2.72 8.30 -34.75
C TYR A 136 2.77 9.77 -35.15
N LYS A 137 2.22 10.04 -36.34
CA LYS A 137 1.99 11.39 -36.83
C LYS A 137 0.99 12.10 -35.92
N ALA A 138 1.27 13.38 -35.72
CA ALA A 138 0.51 14.34 -34.93
C ALA A 138 -0.98 14.41 -35.33
N ARG A 139 -1.85 14.56 -34.32
CA ARG A 139 -3.09 15.34 -34.45
C ARG A 139 -3.04 16.47 -33.44
N ARG A 140 -2.44 17.57 -33.89
CA ARG A 140 -2.56 18.89 -33.27
C ARG A 140 -3.77 19.60 -33.90
N THR A 141 -4.52 20.27 -33.03
CA THR A 141 -5.31 21.50 -33.26
C THR A 141 -6.49 21.49 -34.23
N SER A 142 -7.70 21.65 -33.66
CA SER A 142 -8.67 22.65 -34.12
C SER A 142 -9.61 23.04 -32.97
N HIS A 143 -9.10 23.88 -32.05
CA HIS A 143 -9.98 24.80 -31.32
C HIS A 143 -10.22 25.99 -32.24
N ALA A 144 -11.37 25.99 -32.93
CA ALA A 144 -11.88 27.14 -33.67
C ALA A 144 -13.18 27.62 -33.00
N ASN A 145 -12.96 28.66 -32.22
CA ASN A 145 -13.80 29.80 -31.88
C ASN A 145 -15.13 30.04 -32.66
N SER A 146 -16.06 30.68 -31.94
CA SER A 146 -17.00 31.73 -32.40
C SER A 146 -18.49 31.39 -32.74
N LYS A 147 -19.37 32.02 -31.93
CA LYS A 147 -20.71 32.59 -32.22
C LYS A 147 -21.85 31.56 -32.39
N GLN A 148 -23.03 31.67 -31.76
CA GLN A 148 -23.92 32.82 -31.61
C GLN A 148 -24.82 32.68 -30.35
N ARG A 149 -25.15 33.82 -29.71
CA ARG A 149 -26.25 33.95 -28.74
C ARG A 149 -27.55 34.29 -29.50
N PRO A 150 -28.70 33.69 -29.20
CA PRO A 150 -29.98 34.23 -29.62
C PRO A 150 -30.47 35.31 -28.63
N LEU A 151 -30.77 36.49 -29.16
CA LEU A 151 -31.59 37.51 -28.51
C LEU A 151 -33.01 36.96 -28.39
N LYS A 152 -33.56 36.94 -27.18
CA LYS A 152 -35.01 36.87 -26.96
C LYS A 152 -35.50 38.29 -26.71
N GLU A 153 -36.17 38.85 -27.71
CA GLU A 153 -37.11 39.94 -27.53
C GLU A 153 -38.39 39.36 -26.90
N HIS A 154 -38.85 39.96 -25.81
CA HIS A 154 -40.23 39.83 -25.35
C HIS A 154 -40.76 41.25 -25.16
N ASN A 155 -41.71 41.60 -26.04
CA ASN A 155 -42.78 42.54 -25.74
C ASN A 155 -43.74 41.90 -24.73
#